data_AF-A0A554L4X0-F1
#
_entry.id   AF-A0A554L4X0-F1
#
_cell.length_a   1.000
_cell.length_b   1.000
_cell.length_c   1.000
_cell.angle_alpha   90.00
_cell.angle_beta   90.00
_cell.angle_gamma   90.00
#
_symmetry.space_group_name_H-M   'P 1'
#
loop_
_entity.id
_entity.type
_entity.pdbx_description
1 polymer ?
#
loop_
_entity_poly.entity_id
_entity_poly.type
_entity_poly.pdbx_seq_one_letter_code
_entity_poly.pdbx_strand_id
1 'polypeptide(L)'
;MKKWVGGFLITGLLMAGSVAASEGTVELRNTEGEPARCWMGSVLLKTFNYRLIVSCRDLTYPASDEDVFDYALWIIPVSGKDPERLGVLGVGKAEFDVRSKFSEAWVTKEGRQQGFNQKMGPIVMRGTVRPIGFLEVEPGVPTPTSVVFGEVTPLRPTGASEGQAPERVAAKGVQLGVTILRVLGVAFVLGIGAIVVVVLVSSLGSKKNVPPGL
;
A
#
# COMPACT_ATOMS: atom_id res chain seq x y z
N MET A 1 58.51 -14.31 -3.06
CA MET A 1 57.66 -14.94 -2.02
C MET A 1 56.23 -14.47 -2.28
N LYS A 2 55.37 -15.29 -2.91
CA LYS A 2 54.35 -16.14 -2.26
C LYS A 2 53.29 -15.25 -1.56
N LYS A 3 52.30 -14.78 -2.31
CA LYS A 3 50.88 -15.23 -2.36
C LYS A 3 50.11 -14.99 -1.03
N TRP A 4 48.86 -14.56 -1.15
CA TRP A 4 47.76 -14.52 -0.16
C TRP A 4 47.42 -13.17 0.48
N VAL A 5 46.58 -12.38 -0.21
CA VAL A 5 45.42 -11.71 0.41
C VAL A 5 44.30 -11.67 -0.64
N GLY A 6 43.74 -12.83 -0.95
CA GLY A 6 42.58 -12.96 -1.83
C GLY A 6 41.59 -13.88 -1.13
N GLY A 7 40.65 -13.29 -0.40
CA GLY A 7 39.65 -14.09 0.33
C GLY A 7 39.03 -13.35 1.50
N PHE A 8 38.38 -12.20 1.27
CA PHE A 8 37.51 -11.59 2.28
C PHE A 8 36.29 -10.89 1.65
N LEU A 9 35.81 -11.39 0.50
CA LEU A 9 34.72 -10.74 -0.25
C LEU A 9 33.47 -11.59 -0.49
N ILE A 10 33.37 -12.81 0.07
CA ILE A 10 32.27 -13.73 -0.27
C ILE A 10 31.30 -14.01 0.90
N THR A 11 31.63 -13.62 2.14
CA THR A 11 30.80 -14.02 3.31
C THR A 11 29.73 -13.00 3.73
N GLY A 12 29.51 -11.93 2.94
CA GLY A 12 28.54 -10.87 3.29
C GLY A 12 27.16 -10.99 2.61
N LEU A 13 26.97 -11.89 1.65
CA LEU A 13 25.81 -11.85 0.74
C LEU A 13 24.64 -12.78 1.11
N LEU A 14 24.65 -13.42 2.28
CA LEU A 14 23.66 -14.45 2.66
C LEU A 14 22.67 -14.02 3.76
N MET A 15 22.66 -12.75 4.16
CA MET A 15 21.74 -12.23 5.19
C MET A 15 20.99 -10.96 4.74
N ALA A 16 20.79 -10.78 3.43
CA ALA A 16 19.77 -9.86 2.96
C ALA A 16 18.42 -10.57 3.05
N GLY A 17 17.81 -10.54 4.24
CA GLY A 17 16.38 -10.88 4.38
C GLY A 17 15.59 -10.08 3.34
N SER A 18 14.58 -10.70 2.75
CA SER A 18 13.75 -10.08 1.71
C SER A 18 12.99 -8.87 2.26
N VAL A 19 13.64 -7.70 2.32
CA VAL A 19 12.99 -6.41 2.59
C VAL A 19 12.39 -5.92 1.28
N ALA A 20 11.35 -6.61 0.82
CA ALA A 20 10.72 -6.33 -0.46
C ALA A 20 9.21 -6.48 -0.39
N ALA A 21 8.57 -5.88 0.60
CA ALA A 21 7.14 -5.74 0.53
C ALA A 21 6.72 -4.46 1.25
N SER A 22 6.62 -3.35 0.50
CA SER A 22 5.79 -2.23 0.94
C SER A 22 4.31 -2.64 0.97
N GLU A 23 3.94 -3.73 0.28
CA GLU A 23 2.65 -4.40 0.37
C GLU A 23 2.73 -5.51 1.43
N GLY A 24 1.84 -5.50 2.41
CA GLY A 24 2.06 -6.27 3.61
C GLY A 24 1.19 -5.87 4.77
N THR A 25 1.56 -6.36 5.94
CA THR A 25 0.98 -5.97 7.21
C THR A 25 2.09 -5.46 8.14
N VAL A 26 1.74 -4.52 9.00
CA VAL A 26 2.63 -3.97 10.02
C VAL A 26 1.92 -4.09 11.35
N GLU A 27 2.59 -4.72 12.32
CA GLU A 27 2.20 -4.67 13.71
C GLU A 27 3.06 -3.63 14.42
N LEU A 28 2.45 -2.54 14.86
CA LEU A 28 3.13 -1.50 15.60
C LEU A 28 2.88 -1.71 17.09
N ARG A 29 3.97 -1.90 17.83
CA ARG A 29 3.94 -2.15 19.28
C ARG A 29 4.45 -0.93 20.03
N ASN A 30 3.82 -0.61 21.15
CA ASN A 30 4.28 0.45 22.01
C ASN A 30 5.66 0.11 22.58
N THR A 31 6.53 1.12 22.61
CA THR A 31 7.92 1.02 23.05
C THR A 31 8.14 1.56 24.47
N GLU A 32 7.13 2.24 25.02
CA GLU A 32 7.10 2.86 26.34
C GLU A 32 6.36 1.99 27.39
N GLY A 33 5.83 0.83 27.00
CA GLY A 33 5.18 -0.13 27.90
C GLY A 33 3.67 0.09 28.09
N GLU A 34 3.07 1.05 27.40
CA GLU A 34 1.62 1.24 27.39
C GLU A 34 0.92 0.11 26.60
N PRO A 35 -0.36 -0.21 26.87
CA PRO A 35 -1.09 -1.26 26.15
C PRO A 35 -1.42 -0.91 24.69
N ALA A 36 -1.17 0.33 24.28
CA ALA A 36 -1.43 0.83 22.94
C ALA A 36 -0.78 -0.04 21.85
N ARG A 37 -1.54 -0.33 20.79
CA ARG A 37 -1.07 -1.14 19.66
C ARG A 37 -1.80 -0.75 18.40
N CYS A 38 -1.10 -0.81 17.26
CA CYS A 38 -1.71 -0.59 15.97
C CYS A 38 -1.42 -1.73 15.01
N TRP A 39 -2.38 -1.98 14.13
CA TRP A 39 -2.22 -2.80 12.95
C TRP A 39 -2.37 -1.91 11.73
N MET A 40 -1.54 -2.13 10.72
CA MET A 40 -1.64 -1.49 9.42
C MET A 40 -1.57 -2.55 8.32
N GLY A 41 -2.52 -2.50 7.39
CA GLY A 41 -2.45 -3.22 6.12
C GLY A 41 -2.02 -2.27 5.01
N SER A 42 -1.16 -2.74 4.11
CA SER A 42 -0.71 -2.01 2.93
C SER A 42 -0.93 -2.85 1.68
N VAL A 43 -1.58 -2.28 0.67
CA VAL A 43 -1.87 -2.96 -0.60
C VAL A 43 -1.44 -2.08 -1.76
N LEU A 44 -0.68 -2.63 -2.72
CA LEU A 44 -0.32 -1.90 -3.94
C LEU A 44 -1.51 -1.89 -4.90
N LEU A 45 -2.01 -0.71 -5.22
CA LEU A 45 -3.10 -0.54 -6.19
C LEU A 45 -2.57 -0.51 -7.63
N LYS A 46 -3.48 -0.69 -8.59
CA LYS A 46 -3.20 -0.56 -10.04
C LYS A 46 -2.69 0.82 -10.45
N THR A 47 -2.90 1.83 -9.61
CA THR A 47 -2.38 3.20 -9.79
C THR A 47 -0.91 3.34 -9.39
N PHE A 48 -0.26 2.26 -8.96
CA PHE A 48 1.10 2.25 -8.39
C PHE A 48 1.26 3.05 -7.10
N ASN A 49 0.14 3.28 -6.39
CA ASN A 49 0.13 3.82 -5.03
C ASN A 49 -0.21 2.70 -4.05
N TYR A 50 0.37 2.75 -2.87
CA TYR A 50 0.01 1.92 -1.73
C TYR A 50 -1.19 2.53 -1.01
N ARG A 51 -2.23 1.72 -0.80
CA ARG A 51 -3.35 2.06 0.08
C ARG A 51 -3.07 1.48 1.46
N LEU A 52 -3.03 2.35 2.46
CA LEU A 52 -2.76 1.97 3.84
C LEU A 52 -4.05 2.06 4.65
N ILE A 53 -4.40 0.99 5.36
CA ILE A 53 -5.52 0.96 6.30
C ILE A 53 -4.96 0.72 7.69
N VAL A 54 -5.27 1.59 8.64
CA VAL A 54 -4.70 1.58 9.98
C VAL A 54 -5.80 1.43 11.02
N SER A 55 -5.58 0.56 12.00
CA SER A 55 -6.44 0.43 13.18
C SER A 55 -5.57 0.30 14.43
N CYS A 56 -5.80 1.20 15.38
CA CYS A 56 -5.17 1.20 16.69
C CYS A 56 -6.18 0.84 17.77
N ARG A 57 -5.67 0.33 18.89
CA ARG A 57 -6.39 0.02 20.11
C ARG A 57 -5.65 0.61 21.28
N ASP A 58 -6.41 0.94 22.33
CA ASP A 58 -5.88 1.36 23.63
C ASP A 58 -4.99 2.62 23.54
N LEU A 59 -5.32 3.53 22.61
CA LEU A 59 -4.71 4.86 22.54
C LEU A 59 -5.36 5.77 23.59
N THR A 60 -4.53 6.43 24.39
CA THR A 60 -4.98 7.41 25.38
C THR A 60 -4.99 8.80 24.74
N TYR A 61 -6.12 9.50 24.85
CA TYR A 61 -6.29 10.89 24.39
C TYR A 61 -6.61 11.81 25.58
N PRO A 62 -5.97 12.98 25.69
CA PRO A 62 -4.85 13.45 24.86
C PRO A 62 -3.62 12.55 25.00
N ALA A 63 -2.72 12.61 24.02
CA ALA A 63 -1.58 11.71 23.98
C ALA A 63 -0.52 12.00 25.07
N SER A 64 -0.56 13.19 25.69
CA SER A 64 0.09 13.51 26.97
C SER A 64 -0.56 14.74 27.63
N ASP A 65 -0.08 15.13 28.81
CA ASP A 65 -0.81 16.02 29.72
C ASP A 65 -0.82 17.51 29.35
N GLU A 66 0.11 18.04 28.54
CA GLU A 66 0.19 19.51 28.39
C GLU A 66 0.28 20.08 26.95
N ASP A 67 0.77 19.35 25.94
CA ASP A 67 0.86 19.91 24.57
C ASP A 67 0.69 18.90 23.42
N VAL A 68 0.59 17.60 23.72
CA VAL A 68 0.52 16.51 22.73
C VAL A 68 -0.91 15.99 22.62
N PHE A 69 -1.56 16.35 21.52
CA PHE A 69 -2.98 16.02 21.31
C PHE A 69 -3.17 14.81 20.41
N ASP A 70 -2.25 14.60 19.46
CA ASP A 70 -2.47 13.67 18.36
C ASP A 70 -1.35 12.63 18.28
N TYR A 71 -1.74 11.43 17.85
CA TYR A 71 -0.79 10.45 17.34
C TYR A 71 -0.66 10.63 15.84
N ALA A 72 0.57 10.71 15.33
CA ALA A 72 0.83 10.81 13.90
C ALA A 72 1.56 9.58 13.38
N LEU A 73 1.16 9.11 12.21
CA LEU A 73 1.78 7.99 11.51
C LEU A 73 2.84 8.50 10.52
N TRP A 74 3.97 7.83 10.54
CA TRP A 74 5.12 8.06 9.68
C TRP A 74 5.52 6.74 9.01
N ILE A 75 6.08 6.84 7.81
CA ILE A 75 6.70 5.70 7.11
C ILE A 75 8.17 5.97 6.86
N ILE A 76 8.94 4.89 6.76
CA ILE A 76 10.37 4.94 6.47
C ILE A 76 10.60 4.41 5.07
N PRO A 77 10.93 5.28 4.10
CA PRO A 77 11.11 4.86 2.72
C PRO A 77 12.29 3.89 2.57
N VAL A 78 12.13 2.86 1.74
CA VAL A 78 13.19 1.89 1.42
C VAL A 78 14.41 2.57 0.78
N SER A 79 14.20 3.73 0.14
CA SER A 79 15.27 4.51 -0.46
C SER A 79 16.25 5.12 0.55
N GLY A 80 16.01 4.98 1.87
CA GLY A 80 16.81 5.63 2.91
C GLY A 80 16.65 7.15 2.94
N LYS A 81 15.52 7.66 2.43
CA LYS A 81 15.15 9.08 2.54
C LYS A 81 14.62 9.37 3.95
N ASP A 82 14.46 10.65 4.26
CA ASP A 82 13.84 11.10 5.50
C ASP A 82 12.45 10.43 5.72
N PRO A 83 12.07 10.18 6.98
CA PRO A 83 10.73 9.70 7.32
C PRO A 83 9.65 10.59 6.70
N GLU A 84 8.63 9.97 6.11
CA GLU A 84 7.51 10.67 5.49
C GLU A 84 6.30 10.64 6.41
N ARG A 85 5.77 11.81 6.77
CA ARG A 85 4.57 11.94 7.60
C ARG A 85 3.33 11.66 6.75
N LEU A 86 2.50 10.72 7.21
CA LEU A 86 1.24 10.40 6.55
C LEU A 86 0.08 11.25 7.06
N GLY A 87 0.04 11.49 8.38
CA GLY A 87 -0.99 12.30 9.02
C GLY A 87 -1.36 11.79 10.41
N VAL A 88 -2.42 12.39 10.97
CA VAL A 88 -2.91 12.07 12.30
C VAL A 88 -3.80 10.81 12.29
N LEU A 89 -3.73 10.02 13.36
CA LEU A 89 -4.50 8.78 13.51
C LEU A 89 -5.91 8.99 14.07
N GLY A 90 -6.28 10.22 14.41
CA GLY A 90 -7.62 10.58 14.87
C GLY A 90 -8.05 9.79 16.10
N VAL A 91 -9.07 8.93 15.99
CA VAL A 91 -9.53 8.03 17.07
C VAL A 91 -8.96 6.61 16.94
N GLY A 92 -7.77 6.49 16.34
CA GLY A 92 -7.12 5.21 16.08
C GLY A 92 -7.59 4.50 14.81
N LYS A 93 -8.20 5.21 13.85
CA LYS A 93 -8.52 4.66 12.53
C LYS A 93 -8.14 5.67 11.47
N ALA A 94 -7.41 5.23 10.47
CA ALA A 94 -6.95 6.11 9.40
C ALA A 94 -6.75 5.35 8.10
N GLU A 95 -6.75 6.10 7.01
CA GLU A 95 -6.51 5.60 5.68
C GLU A 95 -5.62 6.59 4.92
N PHE A 96 -4.60 6.08 4.23
CA PHE A 96 -3.61 6.91 3.55
C PHE A 96 -3.28 6.34 2.15
N ASP A 97 -2.99 7.23 1.21
CA ASP A 97 -2.44 6.89 -0.09
C ASP A 97 -0.97 7.31 -0.16
N VAL A 98 -0.10 6.35 -0.45
CA VAL A 98 1.36 6.55 -0.42
C VAL A 98 1.97 6.14 -1.75
N ARG A 99 2.89 6.95 -2.27
CA ARG A 99 3.62 6.64 -3.52
C ARG A 99 4.96 5.97 -3.26
N SER A 100 5.60 6.33 -2.15
CA SER A 100 6.92 5.84 -1.78
C SER A 100 6.84 4.37 -1.32
N LYS A 101 7.85 3.58 -1.70
CA LYS A 101 8.06 2.26 -1.09
C LYS A 101 8.63 2.45 0.30
N PHE A 102 8.15 1.71 1.29
CA PHE A 102 8.57 1.81 2.69
C PHE A 102 8.76 0.43 3.32
N SER A 103 9.65 0.35 4.32
CA SER A 103 9.96 -0.89 5.04
C SER A 103 9.49 -0.87 6.49
N GLU A 104 9.22 0.32 7.04
CA GLU A 104 8.78 0.49 8.42
C GLU A 104 7.71 1.57 8.53
N ALA A 105 6.93 1.48 9.60
CA ALA A 105 6.00 2.52 10.01
C ALA A 105 6.15 2.80 11.50
N TRP A 106 6.11 4.09 11.85
CA TRP A 106 6.30 4.58 13.20
C TRP A 106 5.12 5.47 13.61
N VAL A 107 4.74 5.41 14.88
CA VAL A 107 3.76 6.34 15.46
C VAL A 107 4.48 7.26 16.42
N THR A 108 4.17 8.54 16.34
CA THR A 108 4.71 9.57 17.21
C THR A 108 3.62 10.26 18.00
N LYS A 109 3.99 10.77 19.17
CA LYS A 109 3.20 11.71 19.98
C LYS A 109 3.49 13.11 19.44
N GLU A 110 2.51 13.79 18.83
CA GLU A 110 2.68 15.14 18.27
C GLU A 110 1.84 16.20 18.98
N GLY A 111 2.46 17.37 19.16
CA GLY A 111 1.78 18.54 19.67
C GLY A 111 1.03 19.35 18.63
N ARG A 112 0.24 20.31 19.10
CA ARG A 112 -0.59 21.19 18.27
C ARG A 112 0.30 22.14 17.46
N GLN A 113 0.83 21.69 16.31
CA GLN A 113 1.51 22.58 15.36
C GLN A 113 0.78 22.65 14.02
N GLN A 114 0.53 23.89 13.60
CA GLN A 114 -0.16 24.26 12.36
C GLN A 114 0.89 24.41 11.24
N GLY A 115 1.27 23.34 10.54
CA GLY A 115 2.10 23.50 9.35
C GLY A 115 2.72 22.24 8.76
N PHE A 116 3.15 22.36 7.50
CA PHE A 116 3.75 21.31 6.68
C PHE A 116 5.21 20.95 7.06
N ASN A 117 5.83 21.70 7.98
CA ASN A 117 7.21 21.50 8.44
C ASN A 117 7.29 20.95 9.87
N GLN A 118 6.38 20.05 10.24
CA GLN A 118 6.43 19.40 11.55
C GLN A 118 7.66 18.49 11.64
N LYS A 119 8.49 18.72 12.65
CA LYS A 119 9.54 17.79 13.06
C LYS A 119 8.87 16.57 13.69
N MET A 120 9.41 15.39 13.38
CA MET A 120 8.96 14.13 13.97
C MET A 120 9.04 14.19 15.50
N GLY A 121 7.90 13.95 16.16
CA GLY A 121 7.82 13.89 17.63
C GLY A 121 8.45 12.61 18.21
N PRO A 122 8.37 12.41 19.53
CA PRO A 122 8.81 11.18 20.18
C PRO A 122 8.10 9.96 19.57
N ILE A 123 8.88 8.96 19.17
CA ILE A 123 8.35 7.72 18.57
C ILE A 123 7.90 6.80 19.70
N VAL A 124 6.62 6.47 19.72
CA VAL A 124 5.99 5.64 20.74
C VAL A 124 5.67 4.24 20.26
N MET A 125 5.48 4.04 18.97
CA MET A 125 5.29 2.72 18.38
C MET A 125 6.11 2.55 17.11
N ARG A 126 6.60 1.34 16.85
CA ARG A 126 7.32 0.98 15.61
C ARG A 126 6.92 -0.40 15.14
N GLY A 127 6.97 -0.61 13.84
CA GLY A 127 6.79 -1.91 13.22
C GLY A 127 7.43 -1.96 11.83
N THR A 128 7.89 -3.14 11.45
CA THR A 128 8.43 -3.44 10.11
C THR A 128 7.34 -4.06 9.25
N VAL A 129 7.34 -3.74 7.95
CA VAL A 129 6.42 -4.36 7.02
C VAL A 129 6.77 -5.83 6.86
N ARG A 130 5.77 -6.68 7.08
CA ARG A 130 5.83 -8.12 6.84
C ARG A 130 4.97 -8.42 5.63
N PRO A 131 5.42 -9.29 4.73
CA PRO A 131 4.61 -9.67 3.58
C PRO A 131 3.34 -10.41 4.00
N ILE A 132 2.35 -10.43 3.10
CA ILE A 132 1.10 -11.17 3.30
C ILE A 132 1.40 -12.64 3.04
N GLY A 133 1.67 -13.41 4.10
CA GLY A 133 2.14 -14.80 3.98
C GLY A 133 1.26 -15.68 3.08
N PHE A 134 -0.07 -15.48 3.06
CA PHE A 134 -0.98 -16.20 2.16
C PHE A 134 -0.64 -16.01 0.66
N LEU A 135 -0.14 -14.84 0.27
CA LEU A 135 0.24 -14.52 -1.11
C LEU A 135 1.66 -14.98 -1.46
N GLU A 136 2.49 -15.30 -0.48
CA GLU A 136 3.86 -15.77 -0.67
C GLU A 136 3.97 -17.30 -0.79
N VAL A 137 2.92 -18.04 -0.45
CA VAL A 137 2.91 -19.50 -0.63
C VAL A 137 2.79 -19.78 -2.12
N GLU A 138 3.87 -20.30 -2.72
CA GLU A 138 3.77 -20.91 -4.05
C GLU A 138 2.68 -21.99 -3.98
N PRO A 139 1.65 -21.94 -4.86
CA PRO A 139 0.66 -22.99 -4.91
C PRO A 139 1.42 -24.30 -5.16
N GLY A 140 1.41 -25.18 -4.15
CA GLY A 140 2.13 -26.45 -4.23
C GLY A 140 1.82 -27.08 -5.56
N VAL A 141 2.86 -27.28 -6.39
CA VAL A 141 2.73 -28.02 -7.64
C VAL A 141 2.02 -29.31 -7.26
N PRO A 142 0.82 -29.61 -7.80
CA PRO A 142 0.20 -30.88 -7.53
C PRO A 142 1.14 -31.94 -8.09
N THR A 143 1.91 -32.57 -7.20
CA THR A 143 2.64 -33.78 -7.57
C THR A 143 1.57 -34.76 -8.04
N PRO A 144 1.59 -35.22 -9.30
CA PRO A 144 0.61 -36.19 -9.74
C PRO A 144 0.77 -37.42 -8.84
N THR A 145 -0.18 -37.63 -7.93
CA THR A 145 -0.29 -38.88 -7.19
C THR A 145 -0.58 -39.94 -8.24
N SER A 146 0.46 -40.68 -8.65
CA SER A 146 0.31 -41.91 -9.39
C SER A 146 -0.44 -42.87 -8.47
N VAL A 147 -1.76 -42.93 -8.64
CA VAL A 147 -2.61 -43.92 -7.99
C VAL A 147 -2.18 -45.27 -8.54
N VAL A 148 -1.38 -46.00 -7.77
CA VAL A 148 -1.17 -47.43 -7.98
C VAL A 148 -2.49 -48.10 -7.64
N PHE A 149 -3.20 -48.56 -8.67
CA PHE A 149 -4.38 -49.42 -8.52
C PHE A 149 -3.93 -50.74 -7.89
N GLY A 150 -4.05 -50.83 -6.57
CA GLY A 150 -3.87 -52.04 -5.78
C GLY A 150 -5.15 -52.37 -5.03
N GLU A 151 -5.85 -53.37 -5.54
CA GLU A 151 -6.75 -54.31 -4.87
C GLU A 151 -7.92 -53.78 -4.02
N VAL A 152 -9.12 -54.07 -4.54
CA VAL A 152 -10.43 -53.79 -3.96
C VAL A 152 -10.67 -54.71 -2.75
N THR A 153 -10.80 -54.16 -1.55
CA THR A 153 -11.47 -54.84 -0.43
C THR A 153 -12.76 -54.09 -0.11
N PRO A 154 -13.95 -54.72 -0.25
CA PRO A 154 -15.22 -54.05 0.00
C PRO A 154 -15.61 -54.15 1.48
N LEU A 155 -15.75 -53.01 2.15
CA LEU A 155 -16.50 -52.92 3.41
C LEU A 155 -17.65 -51.92 3.27
N ARG A 156 -18.82 -52.41 3.66
CA ARG A 156 -20.19 -51.87 3.48
C ARG A 156 -20.41 -50.48 4.12
N PRO A 157 -21.47 -49.76 3.70
CA PRO A 157 -21.75 -48.38 4.03
C PRO A 157 -22.51 -48.24 5.36
N THR A 158 -22.31 -47.12 6.04
CA THR A 158 -23.22 -46.67 7.10
C THR A 158 -23.39 -45.15 7.01
N GLY A 159 -24.63 -44.74 6.71
CA GLY A 159 -25.26 -43.56 7.31
C GLY A 159 -24.87 -42.19 6.75
N ALA A 160 -25.77 -41.67 5.93
CA ALA A 160 -25.90 -40.29 5.51
C ALA A 160 -25.82 -39.25 6.66
N SER A 161 -25.25 -38.09 6.35
CA SER A 161 -25.83 -36.81 6.75
C SER A 161 -25.53 -35.75 5.69
N GLU A 162 -26.60 -35.33 5.02
CA GLU A 162 -26.66 -34.24 4.05
C GLU A 162 -26.52 -32.86 4.73
N GLY A 163 -26.05 -31.88 3.95
CA GLY A 163 -26.28 -30.45 4.18
C GLY A 163 -25.09 -29.72 4.82
N GLN A 164 -24.58 -28.60 4.32
CA GLN A 164 -25.06 -27.64 3.32
C GLN A 164 -23.85 -26.98 2.65
N ALA A 165 -23.93 -26.81 1.33
CA ALA A 165 -23.06 -25.90 0.58
C ALA A 165 -23.44 -24.44 0.92
N PRO A 166 -22.48 -23.53 1.16
CA PRO A 166 -22.80 -22.12 1.21
C PRO A 166 -23.14 -21.62 -0.20
N GLU A 167 -24.41 -21.29 -0.36
CA GLU A 167 -25.01 -20.59 -1.48
C GLU A 167 -24.20 -19.33 -1.81
N ARG A 168 -23.66 -19.28 -3.04
CA ARG A 168 -23.02 -18.08 -3.58
C ARG A 168 -24.11 -17.04 -3.81
N VAL A 169 -24.20 -16.06 -2.92
CA VAL A 169 -24.97 -14.83 -3.13
C VAL A 169 -24.36 -14.09 -4.33
N ALA A 170 -25.02 -14.22 -5.48
CA ALA A 170 -24.72 -13.46 -6.67
C ALA A 170 -25.07 -11.98 -6.43
N ALA A 171 -24.06 -11.17 -6.11
CA ALA A 171 -24.18 -9.72 -6.07
C ALA A 171 -24.40 -9.16 -7.49
N LYS A 172 -25.65 -9.09 -7.93
CA LYS A 172 -26.08 -8.21 -9.03
C LYS A 172 -25.97 -6.76 -8.55
N GLY A 173 -24.86 -6.09 -8.86
CA GLY A 173 -24.65 -4.74 -8.35
C GLY A 173 -23.58 -3.91 -9.04
N VAL A 174 -23.29 -4.07 -10.33
CA VAL A 174 -22.39 -3.14 -11.06
C VAL A 174 -22.78 -3.06 -12.54
N GLN A 175 -23.74 -2.19 -12.91
CA GLN A 175 -23.85 -1.75 -14.31
C GLN A 175 -24.24 -0.28 -14.51
N LEU A 176 -24.59 0.50 -13.47
CA LEU A 176 -24.95 1.92 -13.66
C LEU A 176 -23.79 2.92 -13.65
N GLY A 177 -22.59 2.55 -13.19
CA GLY A 177 -21.45 3.49 -13.06
C GLY A 177 -20.58 3.64 -14.32
N VAL A 178 -20.57 2.66 -15.22
CA VAL A 178 -19.64 2.64 -16.37
C VAL A 178 -20.14 3.49 -17.54
N THR A 179 -21.44 3.68 -17.67
CA THR A 179 -22.03 4.44 -18.78
C THR A 179 -21.85 5.94 -18.63
N ILE A 180 -21.91 6.47 -17.40
CA ILE A 180 -21.77 7.91 -17.12
C ILE A 180 -20.32 8.38 -17.32
N LEU A 181 -19.33 7.55 -16.95
CA LEU A 181 -17.92 7.89 -17.12
C LEU A 181 -17.50 7.97 -18.61
N ARG A 182 -18.10 7.14 -19.48
CA ARG A 182 -17.83 7.17 -20.92
C ARG A 182 -18.37 8.43 -21.60
N VAL A 183 -19.54 8.92 -21.20
CA VAL A 183 -20.14 10.13 -21.80
C VAL A 183 -19.32 11.38 -21.40
N LEU A 184 -18.88 11.48 -20.15
CA LEU A 184 -18.05 12.60 -19.68
C LEU A 184 -16.67 12.61 -20.34
N GLY A 185 -16.05 11.44 -20.56
CA GLY A 185 -14.77 11.34 -21.26
C GLY A 185 -14.83 11.83 -22.71
N VAL A 186 -15.89 11.51 -23.44
CA VAL A 186 -16.06 11.95 -24.85
C VAL A 186 -16.28 13.46 -24.94
N ALA A 187 -17.07 14.05 -24.04
CA ALA A 187 -17.32 15.49 -24.02
C ALA A 187 -16.02 16.30 -23.74
N PHE A 188 -15.15 15.80 -22.85
CA PHE A 188 -13.89 16.46 -22.53
C PHE A 188 -12.89 16.43 -23.69
N VAL A 189 -12.78 15.31 -24.40
CA VAL A 189 -11.88 15.18 -25.57
C VAL A 189 -12.35 16.08 -26.73
N LEU A 190 -13.66 16.14 -26.99
CA LEU A 190 -14.21 17.04 -28.00
C LEU A 190 -14.03 18.52 -27.64
N GLY A 191 -14.20 18.87 -26.35
CA GLY A 191 -13.97 20.22 -25.86
C GLY A 191 -12.51 20.68 -26.04
N ILE A 192 -11.54 19.85 -25.66
CA ILE A 192 -10.12 20.16 -25.85
C ILE A 192 -9.76 20.24 -27.34
N GLY A 193 -10.28 19.33 -28.16
CA GLY A 193 -10.06 19.36 -29.61
C GLY A 193 -10.52 20.67 -30.25
N ALA A 194 -11.70 21.17 -29.87
CA ALA A 194 -12.21 22.45 -30.36
C ALA A 194 -11.32 23.63 -29.95
N ILE A 195 -10.83 23.65 -28.70
CA ILE A 195 -9.94 24.72 -28.20
C ILE A 195 -8.62 24.71 -28.98
N VAL A 196 -8.02 23.54 -29.23
CA VAL A 196 -6.76 23.43 -29.99
C VAL A 196 -6.93 23.93 -31.43
N VAL A 197 -8.06 23.62 -32.08
CA VAL A 197 -8.35 24.12 -33.44
C VAL A 197 -8.48 25.64 -33.45
N VAL A 198 -9.18 26.23 -32.48
CA VAL A 198 -9.30 27.70 -32.38
C VAL A 198 -7.94 28.36 -32.19
N VAL A 199 -7.09 27.81 -31.31
CA VAL A 199 -5.74 28.35 -31.08
C VAL A 199 -4.89 28.26 -32.35
N LEU A 200 -4.95 27.13 -33.06
CA LEU A 200 -4.21 26.97 -34.32
C LEU A 200 -4.67 27.95 -35.40
N VAL A 201 -5.98 28.12 -35.59
CA VAL A 201 -6.52 29.07 -36.59
C VAL A 201 -6.16 30.51 -36.21
N SER A 202 -6.23 30.85 -34.92
CA SER A 202 -5.83 32.16 -34.41
C SER A 202 -4.33 32.43 -34.59
N SER A 203 -3.51 31.40 -34.39
CA SER A 203 -2.05 31.48 -34.55
C SER A 203 -1.61 31.57 -36.01
N LEU A 204 -2.33 30.97 -36.95
CA LEU A 204 -2.03 31.08 -38.38
C LEU A 204 -2.56 32.39 -39.00
N GLY A 205 -3.58 33.02 -38.41
CA GLY A 205 -4.17 34.27 -38.91
C GLY A 205 -3.35 35.55 -38.66
N SER A 206 -2.35 35.52 -37.77
CA SER A 206 -1.65 36.74 -37.32
C SER A 206 -0.38 37.12 -38.11
N LYS A 207 -0.08 36.43 -39.22
CA LYS A 207 1.10 36.73 -40.08
C LYS A 207 0.73 37.44 -41.38
N LYS A 208 0.11 38.62 -41.32
CA LYS A 208 0.19 39.64 -42.37
C LYS A 208 0.06 41.02 -41.76
N ASN A 209 1.20 41.70 -41.56
CA ASN A 209 1.42 43.14 -41.72
C ASN A 209 2.83 43.48 -41.20
N VAL A 210 3.84 43.14 -42.00
CA VAL A 210 5.13 43.82 -41.94
C VAL A 210 5.13 44.79 -43.12
N PRO A 211 5.13 46.11 -42.91
CA PRO A 211 5.31 47.04 -44.01
C PRO A 211 6.75 46.89 -44.57
N PRO A 212 6.93 46.83 -45.90
CA PRO A 212 8.25 46.94 -46.50
C PRO A 212 8.75 48.37 -46.33
N GLY A 213 10.06 48.51 -46.10
CA GLY A 213 10.67 49.70 -45.53
C GLY A 213 10.37 51.04 -46.22
N LEU A 214 10.32 52.06 -45.36
CA LEU A 214 10.78 53.44 -45.54
C LEU A 214 10.91 54.08 -44.17
#